data_AF-A0A852K3Q0-F1
#
_entry.id   AF-A0A852K3Q0-F1
#
_cell.length_a   1.000
_cell.length_b   1.000
_cell.length_c   1.000
_cell.angle_alpha   90.00
_cell.angle_beta   90.00
_cell.angle_gamma   90.00
#
_symmetry.space_group_name_H-M   'P 1'
#
loop_
_entity.id
_entity.type
_entity.pdbx_description
1 polymer ?
#
loop_
_entity_poly.entity_id
_entity_poly.type
_entity_poly.pdbx_seq_one_letter_code
_entity_poly.pdbx_strand_id
1 'polypeptide(L)' 'DFGFARYLQSNMMAATLCGSPMYMAPEVIMSQHYDAKADLWSIGTIIYQCLTGKAPF' A
#
# COMPACT_ATOMS: atom_id res chain seq x y z
N ASP A 1 4.17 -9.38 -9.17
CA ASP A 1 3.89 -8.33 -10.16
C ASP A 1 4.55 -7.06 -9.65
N PHE A 2 5.42 -6.43 -10.45
CA PHE A 2 6.17 -5.23 -10.08
C PHE A 2 5.69 -3.99 -10.86
N GLY A 3 4.51 -4.04 -11.49
CA GLY A 3 3.97 -2.94 -12.30
C GLY A 3 3.82 -1.60 -11.56
N PHE A 4 3.77 -1.63 -10.22
CA PHE A 4 3.70 -0.43 -9.37
C PHE A 4 4.95 -0.19 -8.51
N ALA A 5 5.96 -1.06 -8.61
CA ALA A 5 7.18 -0.92 -7.82
C ALA A 5 8.00 0.26 -8.33
N ARG A 6 8.47 1.12 -7.42
CA ARG A 6 9.33 2.26 -7.75
C ARG A 6 10.47 2.34 -6.75
N TYR A 7 11.66 2.67 -7.24
CA TYR A 7 12.79 2.97 -6.37
C TYR A 7 12.63 4.39 -5.84
N LEU A 8 12.44 4.51 -4.53
CA LEU A 8 12.43 5.80 -3.83
C LEU A 8 13.84 6.02 -3.25
N GLN A 9 14.50 7.11 -3.67
CA GLN A 9 15.72 7.58 -3.01
C GLN A 9 15.41 7.95 -1.55
N SER A 10 16.40 7.87 -0.66
CA SER A 10 16.24 8.31 0.74
C SER A 10 15.71 9.74 0.77
N ASN A 11 14.58 9.97 1.48
CA ASN A 11 13.76 11.20 1.53
C ASN A 11 12.82 11.52 0.35
N MET A 12 12.69 10.65 -0.66
CA MET A 12 11.65 10.82 -1.69
C MET A 12 10.38 10.08 -1.28
N MET A 13 9.23 10.69 -1.54
CA MET A 13 7.91 10.08 -1.33
C MET A 13 7.18 9.96 -2.66
N ALA A 14 6.43 8.87 -2.84
CA ALA A 14 5.59 8.67 -4.01
C ALA A 14 4.22 9.33 -3.80
N ALA A 15 3.55 9.72 -4.89
CA ALA A 15 2.22 10.34 -4.87
C ALA A 15 1.29 9.72 -5.95
N THR A 16 1.61 8.51 -6.43
CA THR A 16 0.84 7.85 -7.49
C THR A 16 -0.31 7.06 -6.91
N LEU A 17 -1.54 7.35 -7.34
CA LEU A 17 -2.71 6.55 -7.00
C LEU A 17 -2.72 5.29 -7.87
N CYS A 18 -2.19 4.18 -7.36
CA CYS A 18 -2.14 2.92 -8.09
C CYS A 18 -2.18 1.69 -7.18
N GLY A 19 -2.82 0.61 -7.64
CA GLY A 19 -3.04 -0.64 -6.88
C GLY A 19 -4.53 -0.99 -6.73
N SER A 20 -4.83 -2.06 -6.00
CA SER A 20 -6.21 -2.47 -5.69
C SER A 20 -6.69 -1.82 -4.38
N PRO A 21 -7.86 -1.14 -4.36
CA PRO A 21 -8.32 -0.37 -3.19
C PRO A 21 -8.34 -1.12 -1.86
N MET A 22 -8.62 -2.43 -1.86
CA MET A 22 -8.69 -3.24 -0.63
C MET A 22 -7.35 -3.38 0.11
N TYR A 23 -6.22 -3.17 -0.57
CA TYR A 23 -4.88 -3.29 0.03
C TYR A 23 -4.18 -1.93 0.14
N MET A 24 -4.80 -0.84 -0.34
CA MET A 24 -4.19 0.49 -0.32
C MET A 24 -4.20 1.07 1.09
N ALA A 25 -3.07 1.68 1.46
CA ALA A 25 -2.98 2.49 2.67
C ALA A 25 -3.83 3.76 2.54
N PRO A 26 -4.44 4.25 3.63
CA PRO A 26 -5.31 5.42 3.60
C PRO A 26 -4.61 6.67 3.03
N GLU A 27 -3.31 6.84 3.30
CA GLU A 27 -2.50 7.91 2.74
C GLU A 27 -2.37 7.84 1.21
N VAL A 28 -2.33 6.63 0.65
CA VAL A 28 -2.30 6.41 -0.81
C VAL A 28 -3.64 6.80 -1.42
N ILE A 29 -4.75 6.40 -0.79
CA ILE A 29 -6.12 6.73 -1.24
C ILE A 29 -6.36 8.25 -1.19
N MET A 30 -5.85 8.91 -0.15
CA MET A 30 -5.93 10.36 0.01
C MET A 30 -4.95 11.13 -0.88
N SER A 31 -4.23 10.45 -1.79
CA SER A 31 -3.21 11.04 -2.68
C SER A 31 -2.15 11.84 -1.91
N GLN A 32 -1.87 11.41 -0.68
CA GLN A 32 -0.79 11.95 0.11
C GLN A 32 0.54 11.32 -0.32
N HIS A 33 1.62 12.00 0.06
CA HIS A 33 2.95 11.45 -0.11
C HIS A 33 3.08 10.20 0.76
N TYR A 34 3.53 9.09 0.18
CA TYR A 34 3.73 7.82 0.87
C TYR A 34 5.15 7.30 0.66
N ASP A 35 5.61 6.50 1.62
CA ASP A 35 6.90 5.82 1.63
C ASP A 35 6.70 4.29 1.70
N ALA A 36 7.75 3.55 2.03
CA ALA A 36 7.69 2.10 2.20
C ALA A 36 6.70 1.60 3.30
N LYS A 37 6.14 2.50 4.13
CA LYS A 37 5.12 2.12 5.12
C LYS A 37 3.78 1.76 4.47
N ALA A 38 3.49 2.27 3.28
CA ALA A 38 2.30 1.87 2.51
C ALA A 38 2.34 0.36 2.14
N ASP A 39 3.54 -0.18 1.90
CA ASP A 39 3.72 -1.61 1.68
C ASP A 39 3.46 -2.41 2.98
N LEU A 40 3.85 -1.87 4.14
CA LEU A 40 3.58 -2.50 5.43
C LEU A 40 2.08 -2.55 5.76
N TRP A 41 1.32 -1.51 5.39
CA TRP A 41 -0.15 -1.54 5.46
C TRP A 41 -0.72 -2.67 4.60
N SER A 42 -0.29 -2.74 3.34
CA SER A 42 -0.70 -3.79 2.40
C SER A 42 -0.45 -5.18 2.98
N ILE A 43 0.74 -5.42 3.56
CA ILE A 43 1.07 -6.68 4.25
C ILE A 43 0.11 -6.96 5.42
N GLY A 44 -0.21 -5.96 6.24
CA GLY A 44 -1.16 -6.11 7.35
C GLY A 44 -2.54 -6.56 6.87
N THR A 45 -3.03 -5.97 5.78
CA THR A 45 -4.32 -6.35 5.19
C THR A 45 -4.32 -7.77 4.61
N ILE A 46 -3.22 -8.18 3.96
CA ILE A 46 -3.04 -9.54 3.44
C ILE A 46 -3.01 -10.56 4.59
N ILE A 47 -2.24 -10.30 5.65
CA ILE A 47 -2.16 -11.20 6.81
C ILE A 47 -3.53 -11.36 7.45
N TYR A 48 -4.26 -10.26 7.64
CA TYR A 48 -5.63 -10.32 8.18
C TYR A 48 -6.54 -11.19 7.30
N GLN A 49 -6.46 -11.03 5.98
CA GLN A 49 -7.25 -11.83 5.06
C GLN A 49 -6.86 -13.30 5.06
N CYS A 50 -5.58 -13.63 5.18
CA CYS A 50 -5.11 -15.00 5.33
C CYS A 50 -5.65 -15.65 6.62
N LEU A 51 -5.77 -14.89 7.70
CA LEU A 51 -6.23 -15.41 9.00
C LEU A 51 -7.76 -15.52 9.10
N THR A 52 -8.49 -14.59 8.49
CA THR A 52 -9.96 -14.49 8.66
C THR A 52 -10.74 -14.94 7.43
N GLY A 53 -10.06 -15.16 6.30
CA GLY A 53 -10.68 -15.43 5.00
C GLY A 53 -11.39 -14.22 4.38
N LYS A 54 -11.31 -13.03 5.00
CA LYS A 54 -12.00 -11.81 4.57
C LYS A 54 -11.05 -10.62 4.59
N ALA A 55 -11.22 -9.70 3.63
CA ALA A 55 -10.49 -8.43 3.67
C ALA A 55 -10.89 -7.64 4.93
N PRO A 56 -9.96 -6.92 5.57
CA PRO A 56 -10.26 -6.11 6.76
C PRO A 56 -11.16 -4.90 6.47
N PHE A 57 -11.19 -4.44 5.21
CA PHE A 57 -11.94 -3.30 4.72
C PHE A 57 -12.62 -3.62 3.38
#